data_AF-A0A0G4FY89-F1
#
_entry.id   AF-A0A0G4FY89-F1
#
_cell.length_a   1.000
_cell.length_b   1.000
_cell.length_c   1.000
_cell.angle_alpha   90.00
_cell.angle_beta   90.00
_cell.angle_gamma   90.00
#
_symmetry.space_group_name_H-M   'P 1'
#
loop_
_entity.id
_entity.type
_entity.pdbx_description
1 polymer ?
#
loop_
_entity_poly.entity_id
_entity_poly.type
_entity_poly.pdbx_seq_one_letter_code
_entity_poly.pdbx_strand_id
1 'polypeptide(L)'
;MMGRSHPVHAWLLITSLRLAPILFELPRKIQWRPEQLDRYVRPSAPDVVPPGDVAGNYTFEEAVYSDGMQTVQNLHSVIDKLQGDGVFSMEKWEPDEKRLMRYAAFLAPIAGLQYEGKKGKASSVVIYLLGDRLKLPKRDAERVDLILSVALEYQRLVGDWGEGGVPPPPKTHAGAPSAAAQQQEGADEADGTTHEGSSASQRYRRVDLGLILRKAGHLWNASLMVAMAGAIGRVTPSSPSHTQPTTPPLSGPPPAVPLHSSKHVISSYRAVKEAVEWFGLDGVWDKGPPLDGNAVKSVLPKLPKGPKFKEVMDEQVVWMLGHPEGTADECRAFIKERFADFA
;
A
#
# COMPACT_ATOMS: atom_id res chain seq x y z
N MET A 1 24.48 -8.23 -2.94
CA MET A 1 24.11 -7.34 -4.07
C MET A 1 23.25 -6.16 -3.62
N MET A 2 22.17 -6.39 -2.88
CA MET A 2 21.12 -5.39 -2.63
C MET A 2 21.43 -4.26 -1.61
N GLY A 3 22.57 -4.35 -0.92
CA GLY A 3 23.00 -3.38 0.11
C GLY A 3 24.11 -2.42 -0.32
N ARG A 4 24.52 -2.40 -1.60
CA ARG A 4 25.59 -1.50 -2.12
C ARG A 4 25.06 -0.51 -3.17
N SER A 5 25.89 0.47 -3.51
CA SER A 5 25.62 1.81 -4.07
C SER A 5 24.76 1.95 -5.33
N HIS A 6 24.37 0.88 -6.01
CA HIS A 6 23.39 1.00 -7.10
C HIS A 6 22.50 -0.24 -7.25
N PRO A 7 21.52 -0.42 -6.36
CA PRO A 7 20.72 -1.65 -6.29
C PRO A 7 19.82 -1.87 -7.52
N VAL A 8 19.49 -0.82 -8.28
CA VAL A 8 18.80 -0.95 -9.58
C VAL A 8 19.64 -1.75 -10.59
N HIS A 9 20.96 -1.53 -10.63
CA HIS A 9 21.83 -2.27 -11.56
C HIS A 9 21.87 -3.76 -11.23
N ALA A 10 21.82 -4.13 -9.95
CA ALA A 10 21.76 -5.52 -9.54
C ALA A 10 20.51 -6.23 -10.08
N TRP A 11 19.34 -5.58 -9.99
CA TRP A 11 18.11 -6.12 -10.55
C TRP A 11 18.08 -6.12 -12.07
N LEU A 12 18.66 -5.08 -12.68
CA LEU A 12 18.79 -5.00 -14.14
C LEU A 12 19.63 -6.15 -14.67
N LEU A 13 20.75 -6.50 -14.00
CA LEU A 13 21.57 -7.65 -14.36
C LEU A 13 20.82 -8.97 -14.19
N ILE A 14 20.07 -9.13 -13.09
CA ILE A 14 19.27 -10.35 -12.84
C ILE A 14 18.23 -10.56 -13.96
N THR A 15 17.60 -9.49 -14.43
CA THR A 15 16.56 -9.56 -15.45
C THR A 15 17.13 -9.63 -16.86
N SER A 16 18.16 -8.84 -17.19
CA SER A 16 18.80 -8.83 -18.52
C SER A 16 19.54 -10.13 -18.83
N LEU A 17 20.12 -10.78 -17.82
CA LEU A 17 20.78 -12.08 -17.96
C LEU A 17 19.79 -13.26 -17.81
N ARG A 18 18.47 -13.00 -17.74
CA ARG A 18 17.43 -14.02 -17.56
C ARG A 18 17.67 -14.93 -16.35
N LEU A 19 18.27 -14.39 -15.29
CA LEU A 19 18.49 -15.11 -14.03
C LEU A 19 17.25 -15.09 -13.14
N ALA A 20 16.30 -14.17 -13.36
CA ALA A 20 15.12 -14.04 -12.52
C ALA A 20 14.29 -15.34 -12.43
N PRO A 21 13.93 -16.04 -13.52
CA PRO A 21 13.22 -17.32 -13.44
C PRO A 21 13.98 -18.41 -12.66
N ILE A 22 15.31 -18.38 -12.69
CA ILE A 22 16.16 -19.36 -11.98
C ILE A 22 16.20 -19.05 -10.48
N LEU A 23 16.42 -17.78 -10.15
CA LEU A 23 16.54 -17.30 -8.76
C LEU A 23 15.19 -17.27 -8.04
N PHE A 24 14.12 -16.97 -8.77
CA PHE A 24 12.75 -16.84 -8.30
C PHE A 24 11.86 -17.90 -8.96
N GLU A 25 12.31 -19.14 -9.04
CA GLU A 25 11.48 -20.22 -9.61
C GLU A 25 10.14 -20.32 -8.88
N LEU A 26 9.05 -20.13 -9.62
CA LEU A 26 7.69 -20.14 -9.08
C LEU A 26 7.29 -21.57 -8.65
N PRO A 27 6.52 -21.72 -7.55
CA PRO A 27 5.99 -23.02 -7.18
C PRO A 27 5.02 -23.55 -8.25
N ARG A 28 5.00 -24.87 -8.48
CA ARG A 28 4.21 -25.49 -9.56
C ARG A 28 2.69 -25.33 -9.44
N LYS A 29 2.17 -25.13 -8.23
CA LYS A 29 0.73 -25.07 -7.94
C LYS A 29 0.33 -23.71 -7.36
N ILE A 30 0.40 -22.66 -8.19
CA ILE A 30 -0.04 -21.32 -7.82
C ILE A 30 -1.55 -21.18 -8.04
N GLN A 31 -2.22 -20.57 -7.06
CA GLN A 31 -3.59 -20.10 -7.17
C GLN A 31 -3.58 -18.68 -7.73
N TRP A 32 -3.74 -18.58 -9.05
CA TRP A 32 -3.78 -17.30 -9.75
C TRP A 32 -5.10 -16.57 -9.53
N ARG A 33 -5.04 -15.25 -9.35
CA ARG A 33 -6.24 -14.40 -9.38
C ARG A 33 -6.65 -14.14 -10.84
N PRO A 34 -7.95 -13.97 -11.13
CA PRO A 34 -8.43 -13.69 -12.50
C PRO A 34 -7.70 -12.53 -13.17
N GLU A 35 -7.55 -11.40 -12.47
CA GLU A 35 -6.85 -10.21 -12.98
C GLU A 35 -5.40 -10.48 -13.40
N GLN A 36 -4.68 -11.34 -12.66
CA GLN A 36 -3.30 -11.71 -12.97
C GLN A 36 -3.23 -12.75 -14.09
N LEU A 37 -4.24 -13.62 -14.19
CA LEU A 37 -4.38 -14.56 -15.27
C LEU A 37 -4.57 -13.83 -16.60
N ASP A 38 -5.43 -12.81 -16.63
CA ASP A 38 -5.67 -12.02 -17.84
C ASP A 38 -4.45 -11.18 -18.21
N ARG A 39 -3.75 -10.61 -17.22
CA ARG A 39 -2.54 -9.81 -17.48
C ARG A 39 -1.37 -10.62 -18.03
N TYR A 40 -1.14 -11.82 -17.50
CA TYR A 40 0.11 -12.56 -17.77
C TYR A 40 -0.10 -13.90 -18.49
N VAL A 41 -1.21 -14.62 -18.27
CA VAL A 41 -1.46 -15.95 -18.87
C VAL A 41 -2.28 -15.86 -20.17
N ARG A 42 -3.21 -14.92 -20.27
CA ARG A 42 -4.06 -14.74 -21.45
C ARG A 42 -3.80 -13.38 -22.09
N PRO A 43 -2.69 -13.20 -22.83
CA PRO A 43 -2.54 -11.99 -23.64
C PRO A 43 -3.78 -11.87 -24.55
N SER A 44 -4.53 -10.80 -24.37
CA SER A 44 -5.66 -10.45 -25.22
C SER A 44 -5.16 -10.29 -26.66
N ALA A 45 -5.69 -11.12 -27.56
CA ALA A 45 -5.57 -11.10 -29.02
C ALA A 45 -4.38 -11.84 -29.67
N PRO A 46 -4.64 -12.76 -30.62
CA PRO A 46 -3.64 -13.38 -31.49
C PRO A 46 -3.12 -12.48 -32.63
N ASP A 47 -3.56 -11.21 -32.71
CA ASP A 47 -3.34 -10.37 -33.90
C ASP A 47 -2.16 -9.38 -33.79
N VAL A 48 -1.48 -9.30 -32.64
CA VAL A 48 -0.22 -8.54 -32.53
C VAL A 48 0.94 -9.50 -32.72
N VAL A 49 1.21 -9.86 -33.97
CA VAL A 49 2.46 -10.51 -34.37
C VAL A 49 3.59 -9.50 -34.09
N PRO A 50 4.53 -9.76 -33.18
CA PRO A 50 5.67 -8.88 -33.00
C PRO A 50 6.45 -8.84 -34.32
N PRO A 51 6.75 -7.65 -34.86
CA PRO A 51 7.45 -7.54 -36.13
C PRO A 51 8.91 -7.94 -35.93
N GLY A 52 9.27 -9.11 -36.45
CA GLY A 52 10.64 -9.61 -36.52
C GLY A 52 10.83 -10.98 -35.86
N ASP A 53 11.34 -11.93 -36.64
CA ASP A 53 11.67 -13.33 -36.33
C ASP A 53 12.73 -13.52 -35.22
N VAL A 54 12.55 -12.88 -34.07
CA VAL A 54 13.19 -13.27 -32.81
C VAL A 54 12.08 -13.80 -31.90
N ALA A 55 11.41 -14.86 -32.34
CA ALA A 55 10.52 -15.67 -31.52
C ALA A 55 11.34 -16.47 -30.48
N GLY A 56 12.11 -15.76 -29.65
CA GLY A 56 12.64 -16.32 -28.43
C GLY A 56 11.48 -16.44 -27.46
N ASN A 57 11.07 -17.67 -27.14
CA ASN A 57 10.08 -18.04 -26.13
C ASN A 57 10.09 -17.08 -24.94
N TYR A 58 9.27 -16.02 -25.00
CA TYR A 58 9.13 -15.09 -23.90
C TYR A 58 8.24 -15.77 -22.90
N THR A 59 8.83 -16.28 -21.83
CA THR A 59 8.06 -17.07 -20.87
C THR A 59 7.18 -16.14 -20.06
N PHE A 60 6.04 -16.67 -19.62
CA PHE A 60 5.17 -16.03 -18.64
C PHE A 60 5.95 -15.42 -17.46
N GLU A 61 6.95 -16.14 -16.96
CA GLU A 61 7.78 -15.70 -15.82
C GLU A 61 8.64 -14.49 -16.18
N GLU A 62 9.14 -14.40 -17.41
CA GLU A 62 9.89 -13.23 -17.89
C GLU A 62 9.02 -11.97 -17.89
N ALA A 63 7.74 -12.07 -18.29
CA ALA A 63 6.79 -10.96 -18.23
C ALA A 63 6.58 -10.48 -16.79
N VAL A 64 6.32 -11.41 -15.87
CA VAL A 64 6.12 -11.14 -14.44
C VAL A 64 7.35 -10.42 -13.85
N TYR A 65 8.56 -10.89 -14.13
CA TYR A 65 9.78 -10.28 -13.60
C TYR A 65 10.16 -8.98 -14.30
N SER A 66 9.77 -8.79 -15.55
CA SER A 66 9.91 -7.51 -16.25
C SER A 66 9.04 -6.44 -15.60
N ASP A 67 7.77 -6.74 -15.32
CA ASP A 67 6.87 -5.82 -14.58
C ASP A 67 7.37 -5.54 -13.15
N GLY A 68 7.97 -6.55 -12.52
CA GLY A 68 8.65 -6.40 -11.23
C GLY A 68 9.80 -5.41 -11.29
N MET A 69 10.64 -5.52 -12.33
CA MET A 69 11.75 -4.59 -12.56
C MET A 69 11.26 -3.17 -12.83
N GLN A 70 10.21 -3.01 -13.63
CA GLN A 70 9.61 -1.70 -13.87
C GLN A 70 9.12 -1.07 -12.55
N THR A 71 8.53 -1.88 -11.68
CA THR A 71 8.08 -1.42 -10.35
C THR A 71 9.27 -0.98 -9.47
N VAL A 72 10.41 -1.68 -9.53
CA VAL A 72 11.65 -1.26 -8.84
C VAL A 72 12.16 0.08 -9.36
N GLN A 73 12.15 0.29 -10.69
CA GLN A 73 12.57 1.55 -11.30
C GLN A 73 11.64 2.69 -10.87
N ASN A 74 10.33 2.48 -10.95
CA ASN A 74 9.32 3.45 -10.51
C ASN A 74 9.50 3.80 -9.03
N LEU A 75 9.77 2.80 -8.18
CA LEU A 75 10.03 3.02 -6.76
C LEU A 75 11.22 3.96 -6.56
N HIS A 76 12.32 3.72 -7.25
CA HIS A 76 13.50 4.59 -7.18
C HIS A 76 13.19 6.01 -7.64
N SER A 77 12.52 6.18 -8.78
CA SER A 77 12.12 7.51 -9.27
C SER A 77 11.21 8.26 -8.30
N VAL A 78 10.27 7.55 -7.66
CA VAL A 78 9.38 8.10 -6.64
C VAL A 78 10.17 8.57 -5.41
N ILE A 79 11.11 7.74 -4.93
CA ILE A 79 11.95 8.08 -3.78
C ILE A 79 12.76 9.34 -4.06
N ASP A 80 13.45 9.38 -5.20
CA ASP A 80 14.33 10.50 -5.56
C ASP A 80 13.53 11.80 -5.72
N LYS A 81 12.35 11.73 -6.38
CA LYS A 81 11.47 12.88 -6.57
C LYS A 81 10.92 13.42 -5.25
N LEU A 82 10.43 12.54 -4.38
CA LEU A 82 9.82 12.95 -3.12
C LEU A 82 10.85 13.45 -2.10
N GLN A 83 12.09 12.98 -2.18
CA GLN A 83 13.21 13.54 -1.42
C GLN A 83 13.58 14.96 -1.88
N GLY A 84 13.54 15.22 -3.20
CA GLY A 84 13.81 16.55 -3.75
C GLY A 84 12.75 17.60 -3.39
N ASP A 85 11.47 17.19 -3.31
CA ASP A 85 10.36 18.10 -3.05
C ASP A 85 10.21 18.51 -1.57
N GLY A 86 10.95 17.88 -0.63
CA GLY A 86 10.85 18.15 0.82
C GLY A 86 9.51 17.76 1.47
N VAL A 87 8.57 17.19 0.71
CA VAL A 87 7.21 16.80 1.14
C VAL A 87 7.22 15.57 2.06
N PHE A 88 8.23 14.72 1.91
CA PHE A 88 8.49 13.63 2.84
C PHE A 88 9.61 14.07 3.79
N SER A 89 9.22 14.56 4.97
CA SER A 89 10.15 14.70 6.09
C SER A 89 10.81 13.34 6.29
N MET A 90 12.12 13.29 6.09
CA MET A 90 12.89 12.05 6.10
C MET A 90 12.90 11.47 7.51
N GLU A 91 11.91 10.63 7.82
CA GLU A 91 12.24 9.43 8.56
C GLU A 91 13.30 8.70 7.74
N LYS A 92 14.53 8.77 8.23
CA LYS A 92 15.68 8.12 7.62
C LYS A 92 15.37 6.62 7.56
N TRP A 93 14.96 6.12 6.40
CA TRP A 93 14.70 4.70 6.26
C TRP A 93 15.95 3.92 6.58
N GLU A 94 15.78 2.93 7.44
CA GLU A 94 16.84 2.02 7.77
C GLU A 94 17.33 1.33 6.48
N PRO A 95 18.65 1.07 6.34
CA PRO A 95 19.19 0.40 5.16
C PRO A 95 18.48 -0.91 4.84
N ASP A 96 18.02 -1.61 5.88
CA ASP A 96 17.23 -2.84 5.77
C ASP A 96 15.84 -2.58 5.17
N GLU A 97 15.15 -1.51 5.54
CA GLU A 97 13.84 -1.18 4.99
C GLU A 97 13.91 -0.88 3.49
N LYS A 98 14.93 -0.12 3.06
CA LYS A 98 15.21 0.11 1.63
C LYS A 98 15.45 -1.19 0.87
N ARG A 99 16.12 -2.17 1.49
CA ARG A 99 16.31 -3.50 0.89
C ARG A 99 14.98 -4.23 0.76
N LEU A 100 14.16 -4.25 1.81
CA LEU A 100 12.86 -4.93 1.82
C LEU A 100 11.89 -4.32 0.81
N MET A 101 11.83 -2.98 0.70
CA MET A 101 11.01 -2.28 -0.28
C MET A 101 11.36 -2.67 -1.72
N ARG A 102 12.65 -2.90 -2.04
CA ARG A 102 13.04 -3.32 -3.38
C ARG A 102 12.64 -4.75 -3.69
N TYR A 103 12.75 -5.66 -2.71
CA TYR A 103 12.18 -7.00 -2.86
C TYR A 103 10.67 -6.95 -3.05
N ALA A 104 9.98 -6.12 -2.26
CA ALA A 104 8.54 -5.91 -2.39
C ALA A 104 8.20 -5.36 -3.79
N ALA A 105 8.85 -4.30 -4.25
CA ALA A 105 8.64 -3.74 -5.58
C ALA A 105 8.87 -4.78 -6.69
N PHE A 106 9.96 -5.55 -6.62
CA PHE A 106 10.24 -6.59 -7.61
C PHE A 106 9.19 -7.71 -7.63
N LEU A 107 8.65 -8.07 -6.47
CA LEU A 107 7.64 -9.14 -6.33
C LEU A 107 6.19 -8.61 -6.33
N ALA A 108 5.97 -7.32 -6.55
CA ALA A 108 4.64 -6.72 -6.60
C ALA A 108 3.70 -7.37 -7.63
N PRO A 109 4.16 -7.80 -8.83
CA PRO A 109 3.34 -8.53 -9.80
C PRO A 109 2.67 -9.80 -9.26
N ILE A 110 3.28 -10.46 -8.29
CA ILE A 110 2.81 -11.71 -7.69
C ILE A 110 2.29 -11.52 -6.27
N ALA A 111 2.08 -10.27 -5.85
CA ALA A 111 1.56 -9.94 -4.53
C ALA A 111 0.22 -10.62 -4.27
N GLY A 112 0.08 -11.23 -3.10
CA GLY A 112 -1.15 -11.89 -2.68
C GLY A 112 -1.46 -13.22 -3.38
N LEU A 113 -0.55 -13.74 -4.20
CA LEU A 113 -0.63 -15.11 -4.71
C LEU A 113 -0.32 -16.13 -3.61
N GLN A 114 -1.02 -17.25 -3.65
CA GLN A 114 -0.82 -18.38 -2.76
C GLN A 114 -0.50 -19.63 -3.56
N TYR A 115 0.19 -20.58 -2.93
CA TYR A 115 0.43 -21.90 -3.50
C TYR A 115 0.06 -22.99 -2.50
N GLU A 116 -0.29 -24.16 -3.02
CA GLU A 116 -0.59 -25.33 -2.21
C GLU A 116 0.72 -26.01 -1.76
N GLY A 117 1.03 -25.94 -0.46
CA GLY A 117 2.20 -26.58 0.11
C GLY A 117 2.08 -28.11 0.20
N LYS A 118 3.16 -28.78 0.59
CA LYS A 118 3.23 -30.26 0.75
C LYS A 118 2.19 -30.85 1.72
N LYS A 119 1.55 -30.02 2.56
CA LYS A 119 0.52 -30.41 3.52
C LYS A 119 -0.89 -29.91 3.14
N GLY A 120 -1.11 -29.51 1.89
CA GLY A 120 -2.38 -28.91 1.44
C GLY A 120 -2.66 -27.51 1.99
N LYS A 121 -1.80 -26.97 2.87
CA LYS A 121 -1.95 -25.63 3.43
C LYS A 121 -1.51 -24.59 2.41
N ALA A 122 -2.39 -23.62 2.13
CA ALA A 122 -2.07 -22.45 1.32
C ALA A 122 -0.97 -21.61 2.01
N SER A 123 0.05 -21.24 1.24
CA SER A 123 1.18 -20.42 1.70
C SER A 123 1.44 -19.30 0.70
N SER A 124 1.96 -18.16 1.17
CA SER A 124 2.33 -17.03 0.29
C SER A 124 3.47 -17.44 -0.66
N VAL A 125 3.30 -17.11 -1.95
CA VAL A 125 4.36 -17.30 -2.95
C VAL A 125 5.58 -16.44 -2.62
N VAL A 126 5.38 -15.23 -2.12
CA VAL A 126 6.46 -14.31 -1.73
C VAL A 126 7.31 -14.91 -0.61
N ILE A 127 6.66 -15.47 0.42
CA ILE A 127 7.36 -16.12 1.53
C ILE A 127 8.18 -17.33 1.03
N TYR A 128 7.63 -18.12 0.11
CA TYR A 128 8.34 -19.24 -0.50
C TYR A 128 9.57 -18.77 -1.30
N LEU A 129 9.43 -17.77 -2.16
CA LEU A 129 10.54 -17.28 -2.97
C LEU A 129 11.66 -16.70 -2.09
N LEU A 130 11.32 -15.88 -1.09
CA LEU A 130 12.34 -15.24 -0.26
C LEU A 130 12.95 -16.21 0.76
N GLY A 131 12.12 -17.01 1.44
CA GLY A 131 12.56 -17.92 2.50
C GLY A 131 13.11 -19.24 1.97
N ASP A 132 12.39 -19.91 1.07
CA ASP A 132 12.76 -21.25 0.60
C ASP A 132 13.73 -21.22 -0.58
N ARG A 133 13.58 -20.28 -1.53
CA ARG A 133 14.47 -20.18 -2.70
C ARG A 133 15.72 -19.36 -2.41
N LEU A 134 15.55 -18.11 -1.96
CA LEU A 134 16.69 -17.21 -1.71
C LEU A 134 17.35 -17.39 -0.34
N LYS A 135 16.77 -18.20 0.54
CA LYS A 135 17.28 -18.45 1.90
C LYS A 135 17.47 -17.17 2.73
N LEU A 136 16.60 -16.16 2.52
CA LEU A 136 16.59 -14.97 3.35
C LEU A 136 16.06 -15.27 4.75
N PRO A 137 16.40 -14.44 5.76
CA PRO A 137 15.84 -14.57 7.09
C PRO A 137 14.30 -14.59 7.05
N LYS A 138 13.68 -15.51 7.81
CA LYS A 138 12.21 -15.65 7.87
C LYS A 138 11.51 -14.32 8.13
N ARG A 139 12.04 -13.53 9.08
CA ARG A 139 11.53 -12.19 9.42
C ARG A 139 11.50 -11.26 8.21
N ASP A 140 12.51 -11.32 7.34
CA ASP A 140 12.58 -10.46 6.15
C ASP A 140 11.52 -10.88 5.12
N ALA A 141 11.36 -12.19 4.91
CA ALA A 141 10.31 -12.72 4.03
C ALA A 141 8.90 -12.31 4.50
N GLU A 142 8.63 -12.42 5.80
CA GLU A 142 7.36 -12.00 6.42
C GLU A 142 7.14 -10.48 6.31
N ARG A 143 8.20 -9.66 6.48
CA ARG A 143 8.10 -8.20 6.32
C ARG A 143 7.83 -7.80 4.87
N VAL A 144 8.45 -8.45 3.88
CA VAL A 144 8.16 -8.18 2.46
C VAL A 144 6.73 -8.57 2.10
N ASP A 145 6.27 -9.73 2.58
CA ASP A 145 4.88 -10.17 2.39
C ASP A 145 3.88 -9.19 3.02
N LEU A 146 4.19 -8.69 4.22
CA LEU A 146 3.39 -7.66 4.88
C LEU A 146 3.34 -6.37 4.05
N ILE A 147 4.50 -5.85 3.61
CA ILE A 147 4.59 -4.65 2.76
C ILE A 147 3.70 -4.78 1.52
N LEU A 148 3.77 -5.93 0.84
CA LEU A 148 2.95 -6.21 -0.34
C LEU A 148 1.46 -6.32 -0.03
N SER A 149 1.10 -6.98 1.07
CA SER A 149 -0.30 -7.13 1.46
C SER A 149 -0.95 -5.78 1.78
N VAL A 150 -0.22 -4.90 2.48
CA VAL A 150 -0.67 -3.53 2.81
C VAL A 150 -0.64 -2.65 1.56
N ALA A 151 0.33 -2.82 0.67
CA ALA A 151 0.37 -2.09 -0.59
C ALA A 151 -0.88 -2.35 -1.45
N LEU A 152 -1.39 -3.59 -1.47
CA LEU A 152 -2.66 -3.91 -2.13
C LEU A 152 -3.86 -3.21 -1.46
N GLU A 153 -3.86 -3.06 -0.14
CA GLU A 153 -4.91 -2.32 0.57
C GLU A 153 -4.87 -0.83 0.26
N TYR A 154 -3.68 -0.22 0.19
CA TYR A 154 -3.55 1.17 -0.28
C TYR A 154 -4.01 1.35 -1.72
N GLN A 155 -3.73 0.39 -2.61
CA GLN A 155 -4.20 0.45 -3.99
C GLN A 155 -5.74 0.41 -4.07
N ARG A 156 -6.38 -0.39 -3.23
CA ARG A 156 -7.84 -0.41 -3.09
C ARG A 156 -8.36 0.90 -2.53
N LEU A 157 -7.79 1.37 -1.41
CA LEU A 157 -8.17 2.63 -0.76
C LEU A 157 -8.12 3.81 -1.74
N VAL A 158 -7.04 3.94 -2.51
CA VAL A 158 -6.90 5.00 -3.52
C VAL A 158 -7.92 4.85 -4.64
N GLY A 159 -8.25 3.62 -5.05
CA GLY A 159 -9.32 3.35 -6.01
C GLY A 159 -10.70 3.76 -5.48
N ASP A 160 -11.00 3.41 -4.24
CA ASP A 160 -12.28 3.70 -3.57
C ASP A 160 -12.47 5.20 -3.30
N TRP A 161 -11.38 5.95 -3.10
CA TRP A 161 -11.42 7.40 -2.87
C TRP A 161 -11.64 8.23 -4.14
N GLY A 162 -11.46 7.64 -5.33
CA GLY A 162 -11.76 8.26 -6.64
C GLY A 162 -10.94 9.52 -7.00
N GLU A 163 -11.30 10.17 -8.12
CA GLU A 163 -10.65 11.42 -8.61
C GLU A 163 -10.99 12.68 -7.79
N GLY A 164 -11.82 12.57 -6.75
CA GLY A 164 -12.07 13.62 -5.75
C GLY A 164 -11.35 13.37 -4.41
N GLY A 165 -10.22 12.65 -4.49
CA GLY A 165 -9.56 11.97 -3.39
C GLY A 165 -9.20 12.86 -2.20
N VAL A 166 -9.45 12.32 -1.00
CA VAL A 166 -9.15 12.87 0.34
C VAL A 166 -9.82 14.21 0.60
N PRO A 167 -10.57 14.38 1.71
CA PRO A 167 -11.04 15.72 2.06
C PRO A 167 -9.80 16.61 2.15
N PRO A 168 -9.73 17.74 1.40
CA PRO A 168 -8.61 18.65 1.56
C PRO A 168 -8.54 19.03 3.04
N PRO A 169 -7.34 19.11 3.64
CA PRO A 169 -7.22 19.62 5.00
C PRO A 169 -8.00 20.94 5.06
N PRO A 170 -8.85 21.15 6.10
CA PRO A 170 -9.53 22.43 6.25
C PRO A 170 -8.46 23.49 6.16
N LYS A 171 -8.67 24.51 5.32
CA LYS A 171 -7.75 25.63 5.20
C LYS A 171 -7.53 26.16 6.61
N THR A 172 -6.41 25.80 7.23
CA THR A 172 -5.98 26.39 8.47
C THR A 172 -5.82 27.86 8.12
N HIS A 173 -6.70 28.69 8.67
CA HIS A 173 -6.43 30.11 8.76
C HIS A 173 -5.17 30.24 9.60
N ALA A 174 -4.02 30.21 8.92
CA ALA A 174 -2.75 30.55 9.50
C ALA A 174 -2.84 32.02 9.92
N GLY A 175 -3.06 32.23 11.22
CA GLY A 175 -3.05 33.54 11.84
C GLY A 175 -4.39 34.00 12.39
N ALA A 176 -4.75 33.55 13.59
CA ALA A 176 -5.52 34.38 14.51
C ALA A 176 -5.04 34.10 15.95
N PRO A 177 -4.35 35.04 16.61
CA PRO A 177 -4.13 34.97 18.04
C PRO A 177 -5.43 35.28 18.81
N SER A 178 -5.48 34.73 20.01
CA SER A 178 -6.56 34.81 20.99
C SER A 178 -7.11 36.23 21.26
N ALA A 179 -8.45 36.31 21.29
CA ALA A 179 -9.33 37.17 22.09
C ALA A 179 -9.11 38.71 22.13
N ALA A 180 -10.03 39.45 21.50
CA ALA A 180 -10.80 40.55 22.13
C ALA A 180 -11.92 41.04 21.19
N ALA A 181 -13.01 41.50 21.80
CA ALA A 181 -14.28 41.95 21.23
C ALA A 181 -14.23 42.85 19.99
N GLN A 182 -15.18 42.65 19.06
CA GLN A 182 -16.20 43.65 18.70
C GLN A 182 -17.30 43.04 17.82
N GLN A 183 -18.52 43.46 18.10
CA GLN A 183 -19.77 43.14 17.42
C GLN A 183 -19.75 43.65 15.98
N GLN A 184 -20.28 42.85 15.04
CA GLN A 184 -21.09 43.40 13.96
C GLN A 184 -22.08 42.36 13.44
N GLU A 185 -23.36 42.69 13.62
CA GLU A 185 -24.51 42.07 12.99
C GLU A 185 -24.47 42.30 11.47
N GLY A 186 -24.89 41.30 10.72
CA GLY A 186 -25.03 41.35 9.27
C GLY A 186 -25.54 40.03 8.76
N ALA A 187 -26.86 39.89 8.77
CA ALA A 187 -27.58 38.76 8.19
C ALA A 187 -27.30 38.68 6.68
N ASP A 188 -26.96 37.49 6.19
CA ASP A 188 -27.49 37.03 4.92
C ASP A 188 -27.70 35.51 4.96
N GLU A 189 -28.96 35.18 4.72
CA GLU A 189 -29.60 33.89 4.66
C GLU A 189 -29.25 33.23 3.31
N ALA A 190 -28.55 32.11 3.30
CA ALA A 190 -28.65 31.14 2.20
C ALA A 190 -28.08 29.76 2.56
N ASP A 191 -29.00 28.81 2.58
CA ASP A 191 -28.86 27.42 2.17
C ASP A 191 -28.21 26.42 3.13
N GLY A 192 -29.02 26.04 4.13
CA GLY A 192 -28.86 24.81 4.87
C GLY A 192 -29.32 23.62 4.04
N THR A 193 -28.37 22.93 3.40
CA THR A 193 -28.48 21.49 3.15
C THR A 193 -27.08 20.88 2.96
N THR A 194 -26.76 19.77 3.64
CA THR A 194 -25.58 18.87 3.50
C THR A 194 -24.39 18.93 4.48
N HIS A 195 -24.61 19.02 5.81
CA HIS A 195 -23.50 18.80 6.78
C HIS A 195 -23.39 17.39 7.40
N GLU A 196 -24.47 16.62 7.53
CA GLU A 196 -24.40 15.30 8.20
C GLU A 196 -23.69 14.21 7.38
N GLY A 197 -23.80 14.23 6.06
CA GLY A 197 -23.14 13.23 5.19
C GLY A 197 -21.61 13.33 5.19
N SER A 198 -21.06 14.53 5.43
CA SER A 198 -19.60 14.75 5.46
C SER A 198 -18.94 14.11 6.68
N SER A 199 -19.59 14.17 7.85
CA SER A 199 -19.00 13.65 9.11
C SER A 199 -18.92 12.12 9.12
N ALA A 200 -20.00 11.44 8.70
CA ALA A 200 -20.02 9.97 8.64
C ALA A 200 -19.03 9.42 7.61
N SER A 201 -18.93 10.04 6.43
CA SER A 201 -17.96 9.64 5.40
C SER A 201 -16.52 9.85 5.87
N GLN A 202 -16.22 10.96 6.55
CA GLN A 202 -14.91 11.20 7.14
C GLN A 202 -14.56 10.16 8.21
N ARG A 203 -15.52 9.82 9.09
CA ARG A 203 -15.34 8.77 10.10
C ARG A 203 -14.98 7.43 9.44
N TYR A 204 -15.70 7.04 8.41
CA TYR A 204 -15.43 5.80 7.66
C TYR A 204 -14.02 5.81 7.04
N ARG A 205 -13.63 6.89 6.36
CA ARG A 205 -12.27 7.05 5.78
C ARG A 205 -11.17 6.98 6.83
N ARG A 206 -11.40 7.55 8.03
CA ARG A 206 -10.46 7.47 9.15
C ARG A 206 -10.30 6.04 9.66
N VAL A 207 -11.41 5.31 9.78
CA VAL A 207 -11.40 3.90 10.19
C VAL A 207 -10.62 3.04 9.21
N ASP A 208 -10.94 3.14 7.91
CA ASP A 208 -10.28 2.34 6.88
C ASP A 208 -8.76 2.59 6.84
N LEU A 209 -8.35 3.86 6.79
CA LEU A 209 -6.93 4.22 6.81
C LEU A 209 -6.25 3.79 8.11
N GLY A 210 -6.94 3.98 9.25
CA GLY A 210 -6.44 3.55 10.56
C GLY A 210 -6.20 2.05 10.65
N LEU A 211 -7.09 1.22 10.09
CA LEU A 211 -6.92 -0.23 10.05
C LEU A 211 -5.72 -0.65 9.21
N ILE A 212 -5.53 -0.02 8.03
CA ILE A 212 -4.37 -0.25 7.16
C ILE A 212 -3.07 0.07 7.90
N LEU A 213 -3.01 1.23 8.58
CA LEU A 213 -1.84 1.67 9.35
C LEU A 213 -1.54 0.73 10.52
N ARG A 214 -2.57 0.30 11.28
CA ARG A 214 -2.40 -0.64 12.39
C ARG A 214 -1.85 -1.99 11.92
N LYS A 215 -2.33 -2.50 10.78
CA LYS A 215 -1.83 -3.73 10.18
C LYS A 215 -0.37 -3.59 9.76
N ALA A 216 -0.01 -2.46 9.17
CA ALA A 216 1.33 -2.21 8.64
C ALA A 216 2.37 -1.93 9.73
N GLY A 217 1.96 -1.31 10.83
CA GLY A 217 2.88 -0.82 11.87
C GLY A 217 3.89 0.16 11.29
N HIS A 218 5.14 0.08 11.75
CA HIS A 218 6.24 0.91 11.24
C HIS A 218 6.53 0.75 9.73
N LEU A 219 6.00 -0.28 9.06
CA LEU A 219 6.20 -0.51 7.62
C LEU A 219 5.16 0.20 6.73
N TRP A 220 4.28 1.03 7.30
CA TRP A 220 3.21 1.69 6.54
C TRP A 220 3.75 2.59 5.42
N ASN A 221 4.82 3.33 5.68
CA ASN A 221 5.48 4.21 4.71
C ASN A 221 6.07 3.40 3.55
N ALA A 222 6.82 2.33 3.84
CA ALA A 222 7.34 1.41 2.83
C ALA A 222 6.23 0.82 1.95
N SER A 223 5.11 0.44 2.56
CA SER A 223 3.96 -0.14 1.86
C SER A 223 3.28 0.88 0.94
N LEU A 224 3.12 2.12 1.39
CA LEU A 224 2.56 3.21 0.59
C LEU A 224 3.44 3.52 -0.64
N MET A 225 4.76 3.53 -0.47
CA MET A 225 5.72 3.75 -1.56
C MET A 225 5.68 2.64 -2.61
N VAL A 226 5.63 1.38 -2.19
CA VAL A 226 5.53 0.23 -3.09
C VAL A 226 4.17 0.23 -3.81
N ALA A 227 3.08 0.59 -3.11
CA ALA A 227 1.76 0.73 -3.71
C ALA A 227 1.76 1.76 -4.85
N MET A 228 2.32 2.94 -4.59
CA MET A 228 2.46 4.04 -5.55
C MET A 228 3.32 3.64 -6.76
N ALA A 229 4.49 3.02 -6.51
CA ALA A 229 5.38 2.56 -7.59
C ALA A 229 4.70 1.55 -8.52
N GLY A 230 3.94 0.61 -7.96
CA GLY A 230 3.16 -0.36 -8.72
C GLY A 230 1.99 0.29 -9.47
N ALA A 231 1.35 1.29 -8.88
CA ALA A 231 0.27 2.04 -9.55
C ALA A 231 0.78 2.84 -10.75
N ILE A 232 1.94 3.51 -10.64
CA ILE A 232 2.56 4.22 -11.77
C ILE A 232 2.77 3.29 -12.96
N GLY A 233 3.30 2.07 -12.72
CA GLY A 233 3.56 1.09 -13.76
C GLY A 233 2.32 0.56 -14.48
N ARG A 234 1.12 0.75 -13.91
CA ARG A 234 -0.15 0.39 -14.57
C ARG A 234 -0.68 1.47 -15.50
N VAL A 235 -0.33 2.74 -15.27
CA VAL A 235 -0.84 3.87 -16.06
C VAL A 235 0.17 4.42 -17.05
N THR A 236 1.44 4.04 -16.91
CA THR A 236 2.45 4.23 -17.96
C THR A 236 2.43 2.99 -18.87
N PRO A 237 1.92 3.08 -20.11
CA PRO A 237 2.09 1.99 -21.05
C PRO A 237 3.60 1.76 -21.21
N SER A 238 4.04 0.54 -20.92
CA SER A 238 5.40 0.10 -21.19
C SER A 238 5.65 0.30 -22.68
N SER A 239 6.42 1.34 -23.02
CA SER A 239 6.91 1.51 -24.37
C SER A 239 7.68 0.22 -24.72
N PRO A 240 7.33 -0.50 -25.81
CA PRO A 240 8.05 -1.71 -26.18
C PRO A 240 9.46 -1.33 -26.62
N SER A 241 10.39 -1.22 -25.67
CA SER A 241 11.80 -1.01 -25.96
C SER A 241 12.42 -2.32 -26.42
N HIS A 242 12.18 -2.65 -27.69
CA HIS A 242 13.09 -3.48 -28.47
C HIS A 242 14.05 -2.54 -29.20
N THR A 243 15.04 -2.02 -28.49
CA THR A 243 16.21 -1.40 -29.12
C THR A 243 17.35 -2.40 -29.05
N GLN A 244 17.72 -2.89 -30.23
CA GLN A 244 18.92 -3.71 -30.46
C GLN A 244 20.17 -3.07 -29.82
N PRO A 245 21.21 -3.88 -29.52
CA PRO A 245 22.53 -3.37 -29.18
C PRO A 245 23.21 -2.83 -30.45
N THR A 246 22.82 -1.65 -30.90
CA THR A 246 23.63 -0.83 -31.80
C THR A 246 24.16 0.35 -31.01
N THR A 247 25.46 0.31 -30.71
CA THR A 247 26.38 1.42 -30.38
C THR A 247 25.85 2.56 -29.48
N PRO A 248 26.49 2.85 -28.34
CA PRO A 248 26.04 3.93 -27.45
C PRO A 248 26.13 5.29 -28.15
N PRO A 249 25.05 6.10 -28.21
CA PRO A 249 25.22 7.53 -28.41
C PRO A 249 25.67 8.15 -27.09
N LEU A 250 26.84 8.79 -27.15
CA LEU A 250 27.24 9.81 -26.18
C LEU A 250 26.14 10.88 -26.08
N SER A 251 25.78 11.24 -24.85
CA SER A 251 25.19 12.54 -24.49
C SER A 251 23.74 12.81 -24.92
N GLY A 252 22.78 12.29 -24.15
CA GLY A 252 21.41 12.81 -24.13
C GLY A 252 20.64 12.34 -22.88
N PRO A 253 19.85 13.19 -22.21
CA PRO A 253 19.00 12.75 -21.11
C PRO A 253 17.93 11.76 -21.61
N PRO A 254 17.55 10.76 -20.80
CA PRO A 254 16.56 9.75 -21.20
C PRO A 254 15.20 10.39 -21.53
N PRO A 255 14.46 9.85 -22.51
CA PRO A 255 13.16 10.41 -22.91
C PRO A 255 12.15 10.34 -21.76
N ALA A 256 11.54 11.48 -21.45
CA ALA A 256 10.52 11.60 -20.41
C ALA A 256 9.23 10.85 -20.82
N VAL A 257 8.81 9.93 -19.94
CA VAL A 257 7.59 9.10 -20.03
C VAL A 257 6.33 10.00 -19.92
N PRO A 258 5.18 9.68 -20.55
CA PRO A 258 4.01 10.55 -20.59
C PRO A 258 3.56 11.03 -19.21
N LEU A 259 3.74 12.33 -18.98
CA LEU A 259 3.87 12.96 -17.67
C LEU A 259 2.53 13.22 -16.95
N HIS A 260 1.39 12.98 -17.61
CA HIS A 260 0.08 13.40 -17.09
C HIS A 260 -0.56 12.36 -16.17
N SER A 261 -0.48 11.07 -16.50
CA SER A 261 -1.15 10.02 -15.73
C SER A 261 -0.44 9.69 -14.41
N SER A 262 0.90 9.69 -14.41
CA SER A 262 1.68 9.43 -13.20
C SER A 262 1.60 10.56 -12.17
N LYS A 263 1.34 11.81 -12.59
CA LYS A 263 1.13 12.94 -11.67
C LYS A 263 -0.10 12.73 -10.81
N HIS A 264 -1.22 12.32 -11.41
CA HIS A 264 -2.45 12.02 -10.67
C HIS A 264 -2.26 10.88 -9.68
N VAL A 265 -1.55 9.81 -10.09
CA VAL A 265 -1.19 8.72 -9.18
C VAL A 265 -0.38 9.28 -7.99
N ILE A 266 0.69 10.02 -8.25
CA ILE A 266 1.53 10.58 -7.19
C ILE A 266 0.71 11.50 -6.25
N SER A 267 -0.18 12.33 -6.79
CA SER A 267 -1.03 13.20 -5.95
C SER A 267 -1.99 12.41 -5.08
N SER A 268 -2.60 11.33 -5.57
CA SER A 268 -3.52 10.52 -4.76
C SER A 268 -2.80 9.84 -3.60
N TYR A 269 -1.60 9.30 -3.83
CA TYR A 269 -0.80 8.69 -2.76
C TYR A 269 -0.23 9.73 -1.78
N ARG A 270 0.09 10.95 -2.24
CA ARG A 270 0.45 12.06 -1.37
C ARG A 270 -0.72 12.45 -0.46
N ALA A 271 -1.93 12.53 -1.02
CA ALA A 271 -3.12 12.85 -0.26
C ALA A 271 -3.41 11.80 0.83
N VAL A 272 -3.14 10.51 0.58
CA VAL A 272 -3.20 9.47 1.62
C VAL A 272 -2.25 9.79 2.78
N LYS A 273 -1.01 10.19 2.51
CA LYS A 273 -0.07 10.58 3.57
C LYS A 273 -0.58 11.80 4.35
N GLU A 274 -1.05 12.83 3.65
CA GLU A 274 -1.62 14.03 4.29
C GLU A 274 -2.85 13.66 5.16
N ALA A 275 -3.65 12.69 4.73
CA ALA A 275 -4.78 12.17 5.51
C ALA A 275 -4.33 11.49 6.81
N VAL A 276 -3.18 10.80 6.83
CA VAL A 276 -2.64 10.19 8.07
C VAL A 276 -2.39 11.27 9.12
N GLU A 277 -1.74 12.35 8.71
CA GLU A 277 -1.43 13.51 9.57
C GLU A 277 -2.72 14.21 10.01
N TRP A 278 -3.62 14.48 9.06
CA TRP A 278 -4.88 15.17 9.31
C TRP A 278 -5.81 14.41 10.27
N PHE A 279 -5.92 13.09 10.12
CA PHE A 279 -6.74 12.27 11.01
C PHE A 279 -6.08 11.96 12.36
N GLY A 280 -4.84 12.40 12.59
CA GLY A 280 -4.07 12.07 13.79
C GLY A 280 -3.84 10.57 13.93
N LEU A 281 -3.57 9.88 12.83
CA LEU A 281 -3.35 8.43 12.79
C LEU A 281 -1.86 8.05 12.88
N ASP A 282 -0.96 9.01 12.96
CA ASP A 282 0.46 8.71 13.22
C ASP A 282 0.62 7.99 14.57
N GLY A 283 1.42 6.92 14.58
CA GLY A 283 1.61 6.06 15.76
C GLY A 283 0.38 5.23 16.15
N VAL A 284 -0.68 5.16 15.33
CA VAL A 284 -1.91 4.44 15.71
C VAL A 284 -1.69 2.95 15.94
N TRP A 285 -0.66 2.35 15.35
CA TRP A 285 -0.28 0.94 15.57
C TRP A 285 0.21 0.66 16.99
N ASP A 286 0.73 1.66 17.71
CA ASP A 286 1.21 1.52 19.10
C ASP A 286 0.09 1.69 20.13
N LYS A 287 -1.07 2.22 19.72
CA LYS A 287 -2.22 2.45 20.61
C LYS A 287 -2.96 1.13 20.86
N GLY A 288 -3.14 0.76 22.13
CA GLY A 288 -3.99 -0.36 22.52
C GLY A 288 -5.49 -0.05 22.37
N PRO A 289 -6.37 -1.07 22.37
CA PRO A 289 -7.81 -0.87 22.48
C PRO A 289 -8.17 -0.09 23.76
N PRO A 290 -9.26 0.69 23.78
CA PRO A 290 -9.64 1.49 24.95
C PRO A 290 -9.91 0.67 26.22
N LEU A 291 -10.41 -0.56 26.09
CA LEU A 291 -10.59 -1.48 27.21
C LEU A 291 -9.65 -2.68 27.06
N ASP A 292 -9.01 -3.04 28.17
CA ASP A 292 -8.23 -4.28 28.23
C ASP A 292 -9.13 -5.51 28.31
N GLY A 293 -8.52 -6.69 28.21
CA GLY A 293 -9.28 -7.94 28.21
C GLY A 293 -9.99 -8.27 29.53
N ASN A 294 -9.64 -7.62 30.64
CA ASN A 294 -10.33 -7.80 31.93
C ASN A 294 -11.53 -6.85 32.04
N ALA A 295 -11.36 -5.61 31.61
CA ALA A 295 -12.42 -4.62 31.50
C ALA A 295 -13.54 -5.13 30.58
N VAL A 296 -13.20 -5.72 29.42
CA VAL A 296 -14.20 -6.33 28.52
C VAL A 296 -15.00 -7.44 29.21
N LYS A 297 -14.34 -8.35 29.95
CA LYS A 297 -15.03 -9.43 30.69
C LYS A 297 -15.92 -8.90 31.81
N SER A 298 -15.58 -7.76 32.41
CA SER A 298 -16.44 -7.11 33.40
C SER A 298 -17.69 -6.51 32.77
N VAL A 299 -17.63 -6.10 31.50
CA VAL A 299 -18.77 -5.53 30.76
C VAL A 299 -19.65 -6.62 30.18
N LEU A 300 -19.01 -7.70 29.69
CA LEU A 300 -19.66 -8.83 29.04
C LEU A 300 -19.27 -10.14 29.75
N PRO A 301 -19.83 -10.43 30.95
CA PRO A 301 -19.45 -11.58 31.75
C PRO A 301 -19.77 -12.93 31.10
N LYS A 302 -20.73 -12.97 30.17
CA LYS A 302 -21.11 -14.20 29.44
C LYS A 302 -20.31 -14.41 28.15
N LEU A 303 -19.37 -13.51 27.82
CA LEU A 303 -18.60 -13.58 26.58
C LEU A 303 -17.63 -14.79 26.62
N PRO A 304 -17.77 -15.77 25.69
CA PRO A 304 -16.87 -16.91 25.66
C PRO A 304 -15.46 -16.51 25.21
N LYS A 305 -14.46 -17.24 25.71
CA LYS A 305 -13.09 -17.13 25.19
C LYS A 305 -13.05 -17.63 23.74
N GLY A 306 -12.20 -17.02 22.91
CA GLY A 306 -11.96 -17.47 21.54
C GLY A 306 -12.41 -16.47 20.48
N PRO A 307 -12.94 -16.92 19.32
CA PRO A 307 -13.22 -16.05 18.17
C PRO A 307 -14.14 -14.87 18.49
N LYS A 308 -15.18 -15.08 19.30
CA LYS A 308 -16.10 -13.99 19.70
C LYS A 308 -15.46 -12.95 20.60
N PHE A 309 -14.55 -13.37 21.49
CA PHE A 309 -13.76 -12.41 22.26
C PHE A 309 -12.89 -11.54 21.34
N LYS A 310 -12.25 -12.14 20.34
CA LYS A 310 -11.46 -11.40 19.35
C LYS A 310 -12.32 -10.41 18.56
N GLU A 311 -13.52 -10.80 18.14
CA GLU A 311 -14.47 -9.91 17.44
C GLU A 311 -14.77 -8.66 18.27
N VAL A 312 -15.03 -8.81 19.58
CA VAL A 312 -15.23 -7.66 20.48
C VAL A 312 -13.98 -6.79 20.60
N MET A 313 -12.79 -7.39 20.64
CA MET A 313 -11.52 -6.62 20.66
C MET A 313 -11.27 -5.86 19.36
N ASP A 314 -11.60 -6.46 18.22
CA ASP A 314 -11.44 -5.86 16.90
C ASP A 314 -12.45 -4.71 16.70
N GLU A 315 -13.71 -4.87 17.15
CA GLU A 315 -14.74 -3.82 17.10
C GLU A 315 -14.38 -2.60 17.98
N GLN A 316 -13.70 -2.81 19.10
CA GLN A 316 -13.18 -1.69 19.91
C GLN A 316 -12.14 -0.86 19.16
N VAL A 317 -11.29 -1.52 18.37
CA VAL A 317 -10.32 -0.83 17.52
C VAL A 317 -11.04 -0.01 16.45
N VAL A 318 -12.04 -0.59 15.79
CA VAL A 318 -12.88 0.11 14.81
C VAL A 318 -13.55 1.32 15.45
N TRP A 319 -14.14 1.16 16.63
CA TRP A 319 -14.78 2.25 17.36
C TRP A 319 -13.80 3.37 17.73
N MET A 320 -12.63 3.02 18.28
CA MET A 320 -11.57 3.97 18.63
C MET A 320 -11.06 4.74 17.41
N LEU A 321 -10.99 4.08 16.24
CA LEU A 321 -10.65 4.74 14.99
C LEU A 321 -11.80 5.63 14.47
N GLY A 322 -13.05 5.34 14.81
CA GLY A 322 -14.18 6.19 14.47
C GLY A 322 -14.40 7.37 15.44
N HIS A 323 -13.87 7.28 16.66
CA HIS A 323 -14.10 8.22 17.75
C HIS A 323 -12.75 8.64 18.37
N PRO A 324 -11.99 9.53 17.71
CA PRO A 324 -10.65 9.92 18.18
C PRO A 324 -10.63 10.56 19.57
N GLU A 325 -11.71 11.22 19.96
CA GLU A 325 -11.89 11.87 21.27
C GLU A 325 -12.70 10.98 22.25
N GLY A 326 -13.07 9.77 21.81
CA GLY A 326 -13.91 8.87 22.57
C GLY A 326 -13.21 8.35 23.82
N THR A 327 -13.95 8.33 24.93
CA THR A 327 -13.45 7.87 26.24
C THR A 327 -13.61 6.35 26.41
N ALA A 328 -12.91 5.79 27.40
CA ALA A 328 -13.06 4.39 27.76
C ALA A 328 -14.49 4.05 28.22
N ASP A 329 -15.19 4.99 28.86
CA ASP A 329 -16.57 4.79 29.33
C ASP A 329 -17.60 4.85 28.19
N GLU A 330 -17.38 5.70 27.19
CA GLU A 330 -18.19 5.69 25.97
C GLU A 330 -17.97 4.40 25.17
N CYS A 331 -16.72 3.92 25.07
CA CYS A 331 -16.41 2.63 24.48
C CYS A 331 -17.10 1.48 25.23
N ARG A 332 -17.10 1.55 26.56
CA ARG A 332 -17.80 0.60 27.43
C ARG A 332 -19.31 0.56 27.14
N ALA A 333 -19.93 1.73 27.03
CA ALA A 333 -21.35 1.83 26.68
C ALA A 333 -21.64 1.24 25.30
N PHE A 334 -20.83 1.58 24.30
CA PHE A 334 -20.92 1.04 22.94
C PHE A 334 -20.83 -0.50 22.92
N ILE A 335 -19.83 -1.09 23.58
CA ILE A 335 -19.68 -2.55 23.62
C ILE A 335 -20.88 -3.20 24.29
N LYS A 336 -21.35 -2.64 25.41
CA LYS A 336 -22.49 -3.19 26.16
C LYS A 336 -23.76 -3.18 25.31
N GLU A 337 -23.98 -2.13 24.52
CA GLU A 337 -25.11 -2.03 23.60
C GLU A 337 -24.96 -2.99 22.41
N ARG A 338 -23.80 -2.96 21.74
CA ARG A 338 -23.53 -3.73 20.51
C ARG A 338 -23.54 -5.24 20.75
N PHE A 339 -23.14 -5.68 21.94
CA PHE A 339 -22.99 -7.08 22.34
C PHE A 339 -23.87 -7.43 23.55
N ALA A 340 -25.06 -6.84 23.62
CA ALA A 340 -26.00 -6.99 24.74
C ALA A 340 -26.31 -8.45 25.10
N ASP A 341 -26.28 -9.38 24.13
CA ASP A 341 -26.48 -10.81 24.35
C ASP A 341 -25.45 -11.43 25.33
N PHE A 342 -24.28 -10.82 25.47
CA PHE A 342 -23.19 -11.28 26.33
C PHE A 342 -23.06 -10.49 27.65
N ALA A 343 -23.89 -9.46 27.84
CA ALA A 343 -23.90 -8.60 29.02
C ALA A 343 -24.49 -9.28 30.28
#